data_AF-A0A5S4ZV68-F1
#
_entry.id   AF-A0A5S4ZV68-F1
#
_cell.length_a   1.000
_cell.length_b   1.000
_cell.length_c   1.000
_cell.angle_alpha   90.00
_cell.angle_beta   90.00
_cell.angle_gamma   90.00
#
_symmetry.space_group_name_H-M   'P 1'
#
loop_
_entity.id
_entity.type
_entity.pdbx_description
1 polymer ?
#
loop_
_entity_poly.entity_id
_entity_poly.type
_entity_poly.pdbx_seq_one_letter_code
_entity_poly.pdbx_strand_id
1 'polypeptide(L)'
;MLAVTALGQEVEWDAEDKSITSGGIWLQVNNPVATVDGENVNLAVPAKIINNVTYVPLQFIAVSLNKDVAFDSEQNRIDITDEPVVDEEVDEEAVADEDVATDEDADVDEDAAAEEEADAEEVVEE
;
A
#
# COMPACT_ATOMS: atom_id res chain seq x y z
N MET A 1 10.08 20.38 -1.12
CA MET A 1 10.31 18.97 -1.50
C MET A 1 11.77 18.65 -1.29
N LEU A 2 12.07 17.77 -0.33
CA LEU A 2 13.42 17.21 -0.12
C LEU A 2 13.32 15.72 -0.42
N ALA A 3 14.13 15.23 -1.36
CA ALA A 3 14.24 13.82 -1.68
C ALA A 3 15.53 13.27 -1.06
N VAL A 4 15.43 12.15 -0.36
CA VAL A 4 16.58 11.43 0.22
C VAL A 4 16.48 9.96 -0.15
N THR A 5 17.63 9.32 -0.39
CA THR A 5 17.68 7.89 -0.69
C THR A 5 17.96 7.07 0.57
N ALA A 6 17.13 6.07 0.86
CA ALA A 6 17.35 5.12 1.94
C ALA A 6 16.88 3.72 1.49
N LEU A 7 17.61 2.67 1.86
CA LEU A 7 17.29 1.27 1.50
C LEU A 7 17.04 1.04 -0.01
N GLY A 8 17.68 1.84 -0.87
CA GLY A 8 17.50 1.78 -2.32
C GLY A 8 16.26 2.50 -2.85
N GLN A 9 15.52 3.23 -2.03
CA GLN A 9 14.32 3.95 -2.42
C GLN A 9 14.43 5.46 -2.25
N GLU A 10 13.68 6.19 -3.08
CA GLU A 10 13.45 7.62 -2.91
C GLU A 10 12.41 7.89 -1.82
N VAL A 11 12.68 8.88 -0.98
CA VAL A 11 11.83 9.30 0.12
C VAL A 11 11.45 10.76 -0.08
N GLU A 12 10.17 11.03 -0.11
CA GLU A 12 9.60 12.36 -0.29
C GLU A 12 9.02 12.87 1.03
N TRP A 13 9.33 14.13 1.36
CA TRP A 13 8.76 14.81 2.53
C TRP A 13 7.84 15.96 2.11
N ASP A 14 6.62 15.93 2.64
CA ASP A 14 5.65 17.03 2.59
C ASP A 14 5.64 17.78 3.92
N ALA A 15 5.88 19.10 3.87
CA ALA A 15 5.97 19.93 5.07
C ALA A 15 4.63 20.47 5.56
N GLU A 16 3.64 20.58 4.67
CA GLU A 16 2.30 21.08 4.98
C GLU A 16 1.53 20.01 5.75
N ASP A 17 1.54 18.79 5.24
CA ASP A 17 0.89 17.62 5.85
C ASP A 17 1.78 16.88 6.86
N LYS A 18 3.07 17.21 6.93
CA LYS A 18 4.07 16.51 7.75
C LYS A 18 4.06 15.00 7.48
N SER A 19 4.03 14.65 6.19
CA SER A 19 3.94 13.28 5.71
C SER A 19 5.18 12.87 4.93
N ILE A 20 5.40 11.56 4.90
CA ILE A 20 6.48 10.89 4.18
C ILE A 20 5.83 9.95 3.17
N THR A 21 6.31 9.98 1.93
CA THR A 21 5.93 9.03 0.87
C THR A 21 7.17 8.31 0.36
N SER A 22 7.11 6.98 0.19
CA SER A 22 8.19 6.19 -0.41
C SER A 22 7.68 4.82 -0.87
N GLY A 23 7.76 4.51 -2.16
CA GLY A 23 7.48 3.16 -2.69
C GLY A 23 6.15 2.55 -2.22
N GLY A 24 5.03 3.26 -2.39
CA GLY A 24 3.70 2.79 -1.96
C GLY A 24 3.40 3.01 -0.47
N ILE A 25 4.39 3.41 0.32
CA ILE A 25 4.24 3.74 1.75
C ILE A 25 3.86 5.20 1.89
N TRP A 26 2.83 5.48 2.68
CA TRP A 26 2.50 6.81 3.18
C TRP A 26 2.37 6.77 4.71
N LEU A 27 2.98 7.76 5.39
CA LEU A 27 2.80 7.92 6.83
C LEU A 27 2.90 9.39 7.24
N GLN A 28 2.26 9.73 8.36
CA GLN A 28 2.23 11.08 8.89
C GLN A 28 2.81 11.15 10.30
N VAL A 29 3.52 12.24 10.59
CA VAL A 29 4.07 12.48 11.93
C VAL A 29 2.96 12.51 12.98
N ASN A 30 3.17 11.79 14.10
CA ASN A 30 2.23 11.59 15.19
C ASN A 30 0.91 10.86 14.84
N ASN A 31 0.80 10.29 13.63
CA ASN A 31 -0.32 9.43 13.27
C ASN A 31 0.09 7.96 13.45
N PRO A 32 -0.63 7.16 14.26
CA PRO A 32 -0.35 5.74 14.41
C PRO A 32 -0.82 4.91 13.20
N VAL A 33 -1.58 5.47 12.27
CA VAL A 33 -2.03 4.78 11.06
C VAL A 33 -1.19 5.24 9.87
N ALA A 34 -0.59 4.27 9.19
CA ALA A 34 0.11 4.44 7.92
C ALA A 34 -0.66 3.69 6.81
N THR A 35 -0.28 3.92 5.57
CA THR A 35 -0.81 3.20 4.41
C THR A 35 0.34 2.56 3.65
N VAL A 36 0.18 1.31 3.22
CA VAL A 36 1.11 0.58 2.35
C VAL A 36 0.30 0.04 1.20
N ASP A 37 0.60 0.47 -0.03
CA ASP A 37 -0.11 0.05 -1.25
C ASP A 37 -1.63 0.20 -1.18
N GLY A 38 -2.11 1.22 -0.46
CA GLY A 38 -3.53 1.52 -0.25
C GLY A 38 -4.17 0.84 0.96
N GLU A 39 -3.46 -0.05 1.66
CA GLU A 39 -3.93 -0.74 2.85
C GLU A 39 -3.48 -0.05 4.13
N ASN A 40 -4.38 0.07 5.12
CA ASN A 40 -4.06 0.72 6.39
C ASN A 40 -3.30 -0.22 7.33
N VAL A 41 -2.18 0.26 7.86
CA VAL A 41 -1.31 -0.45 8.81
C VAL A 41 -1.16 0.36 10.09
N ASN A 42 -1.39 -0.28 11.24
CA ASN A 42 -1.21 0.37 12.53
C ASN A 42 0.24 0.23 13.03
N LEU A 43 0.90 1.36 13.24
CA LEU A 43 2.25 1.46 13.75
C LEU A 43 2.28 1.25 15.26
N ALA A 44 3.22 0.43 15.74
CA ALA A 44 3.49 0.29 17.17
C ALA A 44 3.95 1.62 17.81
N VAL A 45 4.68 2.43 17.04
CA VAL A 45 5.11 3.78 17.42
C VAL A 45 4.90 4.69 16.21
N PRO A 46 4.17 5.81 16.33
CA PRO A 46 4.02 6.74 15.22
C PRO A 46 5.35 7.41 14.90
N ALA A 47 5.49 7.93 13.67
CA ALA A 47 6.64 8.74 13.31
C ALA A 47 6.74 10.00 14.16
N LYS A 48 7.97 10.43 14.50
CA LYS A 48 8.22 11.56 15.39
C LYS A 48 9.31 12.45 14.84
N ILE A 49 9.18 13.75 15.04
CA ILE A 49 10.26 14.70 14.77
C ILE A 49 11.03 14.93 16.05
N ILE A 50 12.34 14.66 16.02
CA ILE A 50 13.27 14.93 17.12
C ILE A 50 14.46 15.67 16.50
N ASN A 51 14.81 16.84 17.06
CA ASN A 51 15.91 17.67 16.56
C ASN A 51 15.81 17.96 15.05
N ASN A 52 14.60 18.24 14.56
CA ASN A 52 14.32 18.53 13.16
C ASN A 52 14.61 17.37 12.18
N VAL A 53 14.68 16.13 12.70
CA VAL A 53 14.79 14.89 11.94
C VAL A 53 13.56 14.04 12.21
N THR A 54 12.96 13.48 11.16
CA THR A 54 11.84 12.56 11.28
C THR A 54 12.37 11.15 11.51
N TYR A 55 11.95 10.54 12.61
CA TYR A 55 12.22 9.16 12.98
C TYR A 55 10.99 8.31 12.69
N VAL A 56 11.21 7.17 12.05
CA VAL A 56 10.18 6.21 11.68
C VAL A 56 10.54 4.83 12.25
N PRO A 57 9.56 3.96 12.55
CA PRO A 57 9.85 2.60 13.00
C PRO A 57 10.58 1.82 11.91
N LEU A 58 11.82 1.43 12.18
CA LEU A 58 12.67 0.72 11.22
C LEU A 58 12.01 -0.58 10.71
N GLN A 59 11.41 -1.35 11.61
CA GLN A 59 10.77 -2.63 11.27
C GLN A 59 9.60 -2.43 10.29
N PHE A 60 8.80 -1.37 10.46
CA PHE A 60 7.70 -1.07 9.55
C PHE A 60 8.23 -0.79 8.14
N ILE A 61 9.27 0.04 8.03
CA ILE A 61 9.87 0.38 6.73
C ILE A 61 10.49 -0.86 6.09
N ALA A 62 11.22 -1.70 6.82
CA ALA A 62 11.84 -2.90 6.25
C ALA A 62 10.80 -3.91 5.74
N VAL A 63 9.78 -4.23 6.54
CA VAL A 63 8.73 -5.19 6.16
C VAL A 63 7.91 -4.68 4.98
N SER A 64 7.56 -3.39 4.95
CA SER A 64 6.82 -2.79 3.83
C SER A 64 7.60 -2.83 2.51
N LEU A 65 8.91 -3.06 2.57
CA LEU A 65 9.79 -3.16 1.40
C LEU A 65 10.21 -4.60 1.09
N ASN A 66 9.49 -5.58 1.63
CA ASN A 66 9.77 -7.01 1.47
C ASN A 66 11.23 -7.35 1.83
N LYS A 67 11.69 -6.83 2.97
CA LYS A 67 13.02 -7.08 3.52
C LYS A 67 12.91 -7.86 4.82
N ASP A 68 13.83 -8.79 5.00
CA ASP A 68 14.04 -9.51 6.24
C ASP A 68 14.76 -8.64 7.28
N VAL A 69 14.37 -8.78 8.55
CA VAL A 69 15.00 -8.09 9.68
C VAL A 69 15.43 -9.10 10.73
N ALA A 70 16.74 -9.20 10.97
CA ALA A 70 17.32 -10.03 12.02
C ALA A 70 18.02 -9.16 13.08
N PHE A 71 17.85 -9.51 14.35
CA PHE A 71 18.55 -8.85 15.46
C PHE A 71 19.62 -9.77 16.05
N ASP A 72 20.86 -9.31 16.03
CA ASP A 72 21.99 -9.91 16.74
C ASP A 72 22.15 -9.23 18.10
N SER A 73 21.72 -9.94 19.15
CA SER A 73 21.77 -9.43 20.53
C SER A 73 23.18 -9.38 21.12
N GLU A 74 24.11 -10.19 20.63
CA GLU A 74 25.48 -10.22 21.15
C GLU A 74 26.23 -8.97 20.69
N GLN A 75 25.96 -8.50 19.47
CA GLN A 75 26.60 -7.33 18.89
C GLN A 75 25.72 -6.07 18.90
N ASN A 76 24.47 -6.16 19.38
CA ASN A 76 23.46 -5.11 19.29
C ASN A 76 23.32 -4.57 17.84
N ARG A 77 23.33 -5.48 16.87
CA ARG A 77 23.26 -5.17 15.44
C ARG A 77 21.91 -5.60 14.87
N ILE A 78 21.37 -4.80 13.96
CA ILE A 78 20.22 -5.17 13.14
C ILE A 78 20.73 -5.40 11.73
N ASP A 79 20.48 -6.60 11.20
CA ASP A 79 20.79 -6.98 9.83
C ASP A 79 19.49 -6.92 9.01
N ILE A 80 19.53 -6.17 7.89
CA ILE A 80 18.42 -6.04 6.95
C ILE A 80 18.88 -6.58 5.61
N THR A 81 18.18 -7.59 5.10
CA THR A 81 18.53 -8.27 3.84
C THR A 81 17.32 -8.31 2.92
N ASP A 82 17.57 -8.32 1.61
CA ASP A 82 16.50 -8.62 0.66
C ASP A 82 16.05 -10.07 0.85
N GLU A 83 14.74 -10.29 0.84
CA GLU A 83 14.18 -11.63 0.97
C GLU A 83 14.58 -12.44 -0.29
N PRO A 84 15.09 -13.68 -0.13
CA PRO A 84 15.51 -14.47 -1.28
C PRO A 84 14.28 -14.79 -2.14
N VAL A 85 14.32 -14.37 -3.41
CA VAL A 85 13.34 -14.83 -4.42
C VAL A 85 13.45 -16.34 -4.54
N VAL A 86 12.50 -17.05 -3.92
CA VAL A 86 12.30 -18.47 -4.15
C VAL A 86 11.59 -18.56 -5.49
N ASP A 87 12.31 -18.93 -6.55
CA ASP A 87 11.68 -19.28 -7.82
C ASP A 87 10.77 -20.49 -7.55
N GLU A 88 9.47 -20.24 -7.39
CA GLU A 88 8.46 -21.29 -7.38
C GLU A 88 8.36 -21.82 -8.81
N GLU A 89 9.08 -22.92 -9.09
CA GLU A 89 8.95 -23.69 -10.32
C GLU A 89 7.49 -24.17 -10.43
N VAL A 90 6.69 -23.44 -11.23
CA VAL A 90 5.30 -23.81 -11.52
C VAL A 90 5.33 -25.06 -12.40
N ASP A 91 5.03 -26.22 -11.80
CA ASP A 91 4.89 -27.48 -12.52
C ASP A 91 3.59 -27.42 -13.34
N GLU A 92 3.69 -26.91 -14.57
CA GLU A 92 2.62 -26.86 -15.58
C GLU A 92 2.32 -28.26 -16.14
N GLU A 93 1.64 -29.11 -15.38
CA GLU A 93 1.05 -30.35 -15.92
C GLU A 93 -0.49 -30.32 -15.78
N ALA A 94 -1.13 -29.52 -16.63
CA ALA A 94 -2.54 -29.72 -17.01
C ALA A 94 -2.89 -28.95 -18.30
N VAL A 95 -2.60 -29.53 -19.47
CA VAL A 95 -3.31 -29.17 -20.71
C VAL A 95 -4.45 -30.15 -20.92
N ALA A 96 -5.65 -29.61 -20.92
CA ALA A 96 -6.91 -30.27 -21.25
C ALA A 96 -7.04 -30.42 -22.77
N ASP A 97 -7.47 -31.60 -23.23
CA ASP A 97 -7.99 -31.78 -24.58
C ASP A 97 -9.44 -31.24 -24.64
N GLU A 98 -9.60 -30.23 -25.49
CA GLU A 98 -10.84 -29.61 -25.97
C GLU A 98 -11.73 -30.62 -26.70
N ASP A 99 -13.02 -30.65 -26.37
CA ASP A 99 -14.04 -31.04 -27.35
C ASP A 99 -15.21 -30.04 -27.33
N VAL A 100 -15.43 -29.48 -28.52
CA VAL A 100 -16.33 -28.38 -28.90
C VAL A 100 -17.76 -28.91 -29.17
N ALA A 101 -18.78 -28.16 -28.74
CA ALA A 101 -20.10 -28.08 -29.40
C ALA A 101 -20.90 -26.88 -28.83
N THR A 102 -20.92 -25.74 -29.51
CA THR A 102 -22.00 -25.18 -30.37
C THR A 102 -23.28 -24.73 -29.64
N ASP A 103 -23.43 -23.40 -29.58
CA ASP A 103 -24.55 -22.58 -30.09
C ASP A 103 -25.99 -22.97 -29.72
N GLU A 104 -26.68 -22.11 -28.97
CA GLU A 104 -28.08 -21.73 -29.29
C GLU A 104 -28.50 -20.45 -28.55
N ASP A 105 -29.12 -19.56 -29.33
CA ASP A 105 -29.66 -18.24 -29.03
C ASP A 105 -30.58 -18.12 -27.80
N ALA A 106 -30.61 -16.92 -27.20
CA ALA A 106 -31.86 -16.29 -26.77
C ALA A 106 -31.67 -14.79 -26.52
N ASP A 107 -32.22 -13.98 -27.45
CA ASP A 107 -32.54 -12.56 -27.29
C ASP A 107 -33.31 -12.26 -26.00
N VAL A 108 -32.96 -11.16 -25.31
CA VAL A 108 -33.96 -10.29 -24.65
C VAL A 108 -33.54 -8.83 -24.82
N ASP A 109 -34.38 -8.14 -25.59
CA ASP A 109 -34.48 -6.72 -25.88
C ASP A 109 -35.34 -6.06 -24.78
N GLU A 110 -34.90 -4.95 -24.15
CA GLU A 110 -35.73 -3.88 -23.53
C GLU A 110 -34.79 -2.84 -22.87
N ASP A 111 -34.52 -1.65 -23.43
CA ASP A 111 -35.34 -0.43 -23.57
C ASP A 111 -35.30 0.53 -22.35
N ALA A 112 -35.10 1.81 -22.71
CA ALA A 112 -35.58 3.06 -22.12
C ALA A 112 -35.01 3.68 -20.81
N ALA A 113 -34.48 4.90 -21.03
CA ALA A 113 -34.85 6.18 -20.41
C ALA A 113 -34.30 6.59 -19.02
N ALA A 114 -33.26 7.44 -19.08
CA ALA A 114 -33.24 8.87 -18.75
C ALA A 114 -34.09 9.48 -17.58
N GLU A 115 -33.45 10.51 -17.01
CA GLU A 115 -33.94 11.72 -16.30
C GLU A 115 -34.08 11.72 -14.76
N GLU A 116 -33.36 12.71 -14.18
CA GLU A 116 -33.61 13.61 -13.02
C GLU A 116 -34.18 13.04 -11.70
N GLU A 117 -33.75 13.48 -10.52
CA GLU A 117 -34.07 14.79 -9.93
C GLU A 117 -33.05 15.22 -8.87
N ALA A 118 -32.88 16.53 -8.79
CA ALA A 118 -32.25 17.26 -7.70
C ALA A 118 -33.02 17.08 -6.38
N ASP A 119 -32.32 17.19 -5.24
CA ASP A 119 -32.90 17.90 -4.11
C ASP A 119 -31.81 18.58 -3.29
N ALA A 120 -31.99 19.89 -3.15
CA ALA A 120 -31.23 20.76 -2.27
C ALA A 120 -32.05 20.94 -0.99
N GLU A 121 -31.46 20.72 0.17
CA GLU A 121 -31.95 21.37 1.41
C GLU A 121 -30.79 22.03 2.16
N GLU A 122 -30.71 23.34 1.96
CA GLU A 122 -30.25 24.34 2.91
C GLU A 122 -31.48 24.77 3.74
N VAL A 123 -31.53 24.49 5.04
CA VAL A 123 -32.26 25.28 6.06
C VAL A 123 -31.70 24.84 7.44
N VAL A 124 -30.90 25.62 8.17
CA VAL A 124 -31.19 26.76 9.05
C VAL A 124 -32.17 26.42 10.19
N GLU A 125 -31.88 26.99 11.37
CA GLU A 125 -32.68 27.18 12.60
C GLU A 125 -32.12 26.40 13.83
N GLU A 126 -31.77 27.00 14.98
CA GLU A 126 -31.86 28.38 15.53
C GLU A 126 -30.64 28.69 16.42
#